data_AF-A0A3G8JMV5-F1
#
_entry.id   AF-A0A3G8JMV5-F1
#
_cell.length_a   1.000
_cell.length_b   1.000
_cell.length_c   1.000
_cell.angle_alpha   90.00
_cell.angle_beta   90.00
_cell.angle_gamma   90.00
#
_symmetry.space_group_name_H-M   'P 1'
#
loop_
_entity.id
_entity.type
_entity.pdbx_description
1 polymer ?
#
loop_
_entity_poly.entity_id
_entity_poly.type
_entity_poly.pdbx_seq_one_letter_code
_entity_poly.pdbx_strand_id
1 'polypeptide(L)'
;MLDTSAAIGLVRPGHEGHDKVRAATRGRRLGLSGHAKYEMYSVLTRLPPPQRLTAAAAARLISANFPHECHLTPEGSRRAIERFAALGISGGAVYDGLVGAAAADAGLVLLSLDRRAESIYRALGVRLEML
;
A
#
# COMPACT_ATOMS: atom_id res chain seq x y z
N MET A 1 3.86 -1.37 -7.47
CA MET A 1 2.72 -1.05 -6.60
C MET A 1 3.26 -0.56 -5.27
N LEU A 2 2.55 0.34 -4.61
CA LEU A 2 2.90 0.85 -3.30
C LEU A 2 1.85 0.40 -2.28
N ASP A 3 2.31 0.07 -1.07
CA ASP A 3 1.45 0.01 0.11
C ASP A 3 1.14 1.43 0.62
N THR A 4 0.37 1.52 1.69
CA THR A 4 0.01 2.81 2.30
C THR A 4 1.25 3.57 2.79
N SER A 5 2.24 2.89 3.38
CA SER A 5 3.41 3.53 3.98
C SER A 5 4.30 4.21 2.92
N ALA A 6 4.63 3.50 1.83
CA ALA A 6 5.40 4.04 0.72
C ALA A 6 4.60 5.10 -0.06
N ALA A 7 3.29 4.90 -0.26
CA ALA A 7 2.45 5.89 -0.92
C ALA A 7 2.41 7.22 -0.17
N ILE A 8 2.24 7.17 1.15
CA ILE A 8 2.31 8.35 2.02
C ILE A 8 3.70 8.99 1.98
N GLY A 9 4.77 8.18 2.06
CA GLY A 9 6.14 8.67 1.93
C GLY A 9 6.36 9.43 0.62
N LEU A 10 5.84 8.92 -0.49
CA LEU A 10 5.97 9.57 -1.79
C LEU A 10 5.28 10.94 -1.85
N VAL A 11 4.05 11.06 -1.35
CA VAL A 11 3.23 12.26 -1.56
C VAL A 11 3.38 13.33 -0.48
N ARG A 12 4.07 13.04 0.62
CA ARG A 12 4.24 13.96 1.74
C ARG A 12 5.66 14.48 1.85
N PRO A 13 5.94 15.71 1.37
CA PRO A 13 7.17 16.42 1.69
C PRO A 13 7.37 16.48 3.22
N GLY A 14 8.57 16.15 3.69
CA GLY A 14 8.91 16.09 5.12
C GLY A 14 8.63 14.74 5.81
N HIS A 15 8.09 13.76 5.10
CA HIS A 15 8.13 12.36 5.57
C HIS A 15 9.55 11.82 5.48
N GLU A 16 10.02 11.08 6.49
CA GLU A 16 11.40 10.56 6.54
C GLU A 16 11.78 9.73 5.31
N GLY A 17 10.84 8.92 4.82
CA GLY A 17 11.02 8.10 3.62
C GLY A 17 10.83 8.82 2.28
N HIS A 18 10.54 10.14 2.27
CA HIS A 18 10.15 10.85 1.04
C HIS A 18 11.17 10.73 -0.07
N ASP A 19 12.42 11.09 0.20
CA ASP A 19 13.48 11.09 -0.80
C ASP A 19 13.80 9.67 -1.29
N LYS A 20 13.74 8.68 -0.39
CA LYS A 20 14.00 7.29 -0.71
C LYS A 20 12.91 6.71 -1.62
N VAL A 21 11.64 6.93 -1.31
CA VAL A 21 10.54 6.48 -2.18
C VAL A 21 10.56 7.24 -3.50
N ARG A 22 10.80 8.55 -3.50
CA ARG A 22 10.90 9.35 -4.71
C ARG A 22 12.03 8.90 -5.63
N ALA A 23 13.18 8.52 -5.07
CA ALA A 23 14.28 7.95 -5.84
C ALA A 23 13.92 6.57 -6.42
N ALA A 24 13.37 5.67 -5.59
CA ALA A 24 12.98 4.32 -6.01
C ALA A 24 11.88 4.31 -7.07
N THR A 25 10.99 5.30 -7.07
CA THR A 25 9.84 5.37 -7.98
C THR A 25 10.09 6.17 -9.26
N ARG A 26 11.25 6.82 -9.39
CA ARG A 26 11.56 7.66 -10.56
C ARG A 26 11.50 6.86 -11.86
N GLY A 27 10.71 7.35 -12.82
CA GLY A 27 10.53 6.72 -14.13
C GLY A 27 9.69 5.44 -14.12
N ARG A 28 9.11 5.05 -12.98
CA ARG A 28 8.22 3.88 -12.89
C ARG A 28 6.75 4.30 -13.07
N ARG A 29 5.93 3.40 -13.59
CA ARG A 29 4.46 3.53 -13.55
C ARG A 29 3.96 3.14 -12.16
N LEU A 30 3.24 4.04 -11.51
CA LEU A 30 2.87 3.90 -10.10
C LEU A 30 1.40 3.51 -9.93
N GLY A 31 1.12 2.84 -8.82
CA GLY A 31 -0.22 2.41 -8.46
C GLY A 31 -0.28 1.85 -7.04
N LEU A 32 -1.49 1.75 -6.51
CA LEU A 32 -1.76 1.32 -5.12
C LEU A 32 -2.24 -0.13 -5.06
N SER A 33 -1.70 -0.88 -4.09
CA SER A 33 -2.02 -2.30 -3.94
C SER A 33 -3.21 -2.53 -3.00
N GLY A 34 -4.17 -3.32 -3.45
CA GLY A 34 -5.37 -3.68 -2.72
C GLY A 34 -6.08 -2.46 -2.16
N HIS A 35 -6.27 -2.47 -0.86
CA HIS A 35 -7.00 -1.43 -0.15
C HIS A 35 -6.13 -0.23 0.31
N ALA A 36 -4.84 -0.17 -0.07
CA ALA A 36 -3.93 0.91 0.33
C ALA A 36 -4.45 2.32 -0.03
N LYS A 37 -5.23 2.44 -1.11
CA LYS A 37 -5.86 3.72 -1.50
C LYS A 37 -6.85 4.26 -0.46
N TYR A 38 -7.60 3.37 0.18
CA TYR A 38 -8.60 3.74 1.16
C TYR A 38 -7.94 4.12 2.48
N GLU A 39 -6.89 3.39 2.87
CA GLU A 39 -6.08 3.74 4.04
C GLU A 39 -5.37 5.07 3.83
N MET A 40 -4.75 5.28 2.67
CA MET A 40 -4.09 6.53 2.30
C MET A 40 -5.08 7.70 2.37
N TYR A 41 -6.27 7.56 1.80
CA TYR A 41 -7.33 8.57 1.87
C TYR A 41 -7.71 8.88 3.32
N SER A 42 -7.93 7.85 4.15
CA SER A 42 -8.24 8.00 5.56
C SER A 42 -7.12 8.73 6.31
N VAL A 43 -5.85 8.38 6.06
CA VAL A 43 -4.69 9.04 6.66
C VAL A 43 -4.66 10.51 6.28
N LEU A 44 -4.68 10.84 4.99
CA LEU A 44 -4.55 12.22 4.51
C LEU A 44 -5.65 13.15 5.03
N THR A 45 -6.85 12.63 5.26
CA THR A 45 -8.00 13.39 5.76
C THR A 45 -8.08 13.48 7.28
N ARG A 46 -7.26 12.70 8.02
CA ARG A 46 -7.23 12.70 9.49
C ARG A 46 -5.96 13.26 10.12
N LEU A 47 -4.96 13.64 9.31
CA LEU A 47 -3.72 14.27 9.81
C LEU A 47 -4.03 15.50 10.67
N PRO A 48 -3.12 15.90 11.59
CA PRO A 48 -3.24 17.16 12.30
C PRO A 48 -3.06 18.35 11.36
N PRO A 49 -3.73 19.49 11.60
CA PRO A 49 -3.41 20.75 10.91
C PRO A 49 -1.93 21.13 11.08
N PRO A 50 -1.29 21.74 10.08
CA PRO A 50 -1.84 22.16 8.78
C PRO A 50 -1.81 21.07 7.69
N GLN A 51 -1.43 19.83 8.03
CA GLN A 51 -1.17 18.77 7.06
C GLN A 51 -2.45 18.05 6.59
N ARG A 52 -3.57 18.25 7.30
CA ARG A 52 -4.87 17.67 6.96
C ARG A 52 -5.35 18.15 5.60
N LEU A 53 -5.66 17.22 4.71
CA LEU A 53 -6.31 17.51 3.44
C LEU A 53 -7.82 17.46 3.56
N THR A 54 -8.50 18.27 2.75
CA THR A 54 -9.93 18.08 2.50
C THR A 54 -10.16 16.79 1.71
N ALA A 55 -11.36 16.21 1.81
CA ALA A 55 -11.76 15.03 1.03
C ALA A 55 -11.45 15.18 -0.47
N ALA A 56 -11.85 16.32 -1.07
CA ALA A 56 -11.62 16.59 -2.48
C ALA A 56 -10.12 16.73 -2.83
N ALA A 57 -9.33 17.36 -1.94
CA ALA A 57 -7.89 17.48 -2.16
C ALA A 57 -7.18 16.12 -2.06
N ALA A 58 -7.54 15.28 -1.08
CA ALA A 58 -7.01 13.93 -0.94
C ALA A 58 -7.35 13.05 -2.16
N ALA A 59 -8.59 13.10 -2.64
CA ALA A 59 -9.01 12.35 -3.83
C ALA A 59 -8.21 12.76 -5.08
N ARG A 60 -8.05 14.08 -5.33
CA ARG A 60 -7.24 14.59 -6.45
C ARG A 60 -5.78 14.20 -6.34
N LEU A 61 -5.21 14.25 -5.14
CA LEU A 61 -3.82 13.86 -4.91
C LEU A 61 -3.62 12.37 -5.22
N ILE A 62 -4.51 11.50 -4.74
CA ILE A 62 -4.42 10.06 -5.00
C ILE A 62 -4.50 9.77 -6.49
N SER A 63 -5.50 10.32 -7.19
CA SER A 63 -5.67 10.05 -8.63
C SER A 63 -4.52 10.58 -9.49
N ALA A 64 -3.94 11.73 -9.12
CA ALA A 64 -2.82 12.32 -9.86
C ALA A 64 -1.50 11.55 -9.69
N ASN A 65 -1.26 10.96 -8.51
CA ASN A 65 0.00 10.28 -8.20
C ASN A 65 -0.04 8.78 -8.47
N PHE A 66 -1.24 8.17 -8.44
CA PHE A 66 -1.41 6.72 -8.56
C PHE A 66 -2.53 6.37 -9.55
N PRO A 67 -2.27 6.47 -10.87
CA PRO A 67 -3.26 6.19 -11.90
C PRO A 67 -3.59 4.70 -12.07
N HIS A 68 -2.87 3.81 -11.36
CA HIS A 68 -3.07 2.37 -11.43
C HIS A 68 -3.43 1.79 -10.08
N GLU A 69 -4.16 0.68 -10.10
CA GLU A 69 -4.55 -0.07 -8.91
C GLU A 69 -4.43 -1.56 -9.24
N CYS A 70 -4.11 -2.37 -8.23
CA CYS A 70 -4.29 -3.81 -8.32
C CYS A 70 -5.14 -4.26 -7.14
N HIS A 71 -6.06 -5.18 -7.40
CA HIS A 71 -6.96 -5.75 -6.40
C HIS A 71 -6.82 -7.26 -6.42
N LEU A 72 -7.23 -7.90 -5.33
CA LEU A 72 -7.39 -9.34 -5.35
C LEU A 72 -8.35 -9.74 -6.47
N THR A 73 -8.04 -10.87 -7.11
CA THR A 73 -9.00 -11.48 -8.02
C THR A 73 -10.26 -11.91 -7.24
N PRO A 74 -11.42 -12.10 -7.90
CA PRO A 74 -12.60 -12.62 -7.22
C PRO A 74 -12.31 -13.94 -6.49
N GLU A 75 -11.49 -14.81 -7.09
CA GLU A 75 -11.10 -16.09 -6.50
C GLU A 75 -10.10 -15.91 -5.34
N GLY A 76 -9.09 -15.05 -5.50
CA GLY A 76 -8.17 -14.70 -4.43
C GLY A 76 -8.89 -14.10 -3.22
N SER A 77 -9.94 -13.30 -3.44
CA SER A 77 -10.77 -12.74 -2.37
C SER A 77 -11.54 -13.81 -1.60
N ARG A 78 -12.12 -14.81 -2.30
CA ARG A 78 -12.83 -15.93 -1.64
C ARG A 78 -11.89 -16.77 -0.77
N ARG A 79 -10.67 -17.01 -1.24
CA ARG A 79 -9.67 -17.84 -0.54
C ARG A 79 -8.81 -17.07 0.46
N ALA A 80 -8.95 -15.75 0.55
CA ALA A 80 -8.08 -14.90 1.35
C ALA A 80 -8.04 -15.33 2.83
N ILE A 81 -9.21 -15.59 3.43
CA ILE A 81 -9.29 -15.97 4.85
C ILE A 81 -8.62 -17.32 5.12
N GLU A 82 -8.86 -18.33 4.28
CA GLU A 82 -8.21 -19.65 4.41
C GLU A 82 -6.69 -19.54 4.27
N ARG A 83 -6.23 -18.77 3.28
CA ARG A 83 -4.81 -18.49 3.07
C ARG A 83 -4.18 -17.76 4.25
N PHE A 84 -4.86 -16.75 4.79
CA PHE A 84 -4.36 -15.99 5.95
C PHE A 84 -4.30 -16.86 7.20
N ALA A 85 -5.30 -17.69 7.45
CA ALA A 85 -5.28 -18.66 8.54
C ALA A 85 -4.10 -19.64 8.41
N ALA A 86 -3.86 -20.18 7.20
CA ALA A 86 -2.74 -21.10 6.94
C ALA A 86 -1.36 -20.44 7.15
N LEU A 87 -1.28 -19.11 6.97
CA LEU A 87 -0.06 -18.32 7.17
C LEU A 87 0.04 -17.68 8.56
N GLY A 88 -0.92 -17.94 9.46
CA GLY A 88 -0.96 -17.32 10.79
C GLY A 88 -1.24 -15.82 10.80
N ILE A 89 -1.73 -15.25 9.70
CA ILE A 89 -2.06 -13.84 9.57
C ILE A 89 -3.41 -13.59 10.26
N SER A 90 -3.41 -12.72 11.26
CA SER A 90 -4.60 -12.45 12.08
C SER A 90 -4.62 -11.00 12.61
N GLY A 91 -5.78 -10.56 13.13
CA GLY A 91 -5.94 -9.22 13.70
C GLY A 91 -5.68 -8.11 12.68
N GLY A 92 -4.98 -7.06 13.10
CA GLY A 92 -4.67 -5.91 12.25
C GLY A 92 -3.82 -6.24 11.02
N ALA A 93 -3.02 -7.32 11.07
CA ALA A 93 -2.16 -7.74 9.96
C ALA A 93 -2.95 -8.27 8.75
N VAL A 94 -4.26 -8.51 8.89
CA VAL A 94 -5.14 -8.88 7.77
C VAL A 94 -5.14 -7.79 6.69
N TYR A 95 -5.06 -6.51 7.09
CA TYR A 95 -5.03 -5.39 6.16
C TYR A 95 -3.74 -5.38 5.32
N ASP A 96 -2.58 -5.51 5.96
CA ASP A 96 -1.33 -5.75 5.25
C ASP A 96 -1.41 -7.02 4.38
N GLY A 97 -2.08 -8.06 4.88
CA GLY A 97 -2.35 -9.29 4.14
C GLY A 97 -3.09 -9.03 2.83
N LEU A 98 -4.12 -8.18 2.84
CA LEU A 98 -4.88 -7.82 1.64
C LEU A 98 -4.04 -7.00 0.64
N VAL A 99 -3.22 -6.05 1.13
CA VAL A 99 -2.27 -5.30 0.29
C VAL A 99 -1.26 -6.24 -0.37
N GLY A 100 -0.64 -7.13 0.41
CA GLY A 100 0.34 -8.09 -0.07
C GLY A 100 -0.26 -9.07 -1.06
N ALA A 101 -1.41 -9.65 -0.73
CA ALA A 101 -2.06 -10.65 -1.57
C ALA A 101 -2.50 -10.05 -2.91
N ALA A 102 -2.99 -8.80 -2.95
CA ALA A 102 -3.31 -8.12 -4.21
C ALA A 102 -2.07 -7.92 -5.11
N ALA A 103 -0.91 -7.58 -4.54
CA ALA A 103 0.34 -7.44 -5.30
C ALA A 103 0.84 -8.80 -5.80
N ALA A 104 0.74 -9.85 -4.97
CA ALA A 104 1.12 -11.22 -5.32
C ALA A 104 0.24 -11.78 -6.45
N ASP A 105 -1.09 -11.65 -6.35
CA ASP A 105 -2.06 -12.07 -7.36
C ASP A 105 -1.81 -11.39 -8.72
N ALA A 106 -1.51 -10.08 -8.68
CA ALA A 106 -1.16 -9.32 -9.88
C ALA A 106 0.26 -9.60 -10.40
N GLY A 107 1.06 -10.36 -9.64
CA GLY A 107 2.46 -10.63 -9.95
C GLY A 107 3.30 -9.36 -10.03
N LEU A 108 2.99 -8.29 -9.29
CA LEU A 108 3.67 -6.99 -9.33
C LEU A 108 4.62 -6.80 -8.14
N VAL A 109 5.64 -5.95 -8.30
CA VAL A 109 6.53 -5.58 -7.19
C VAL A 109 5.77 -4.66 -6.23
N LEU A 110 5.85 -4.94 -4.92
CA LEU A 110 5.34 -4.09 -3.85
C LEU A 110 6.49 -3.31 -3.20
N LEU A 111 6.36 -1.98 -3.15
CA LEU A 111 7.27 -1.10 -2.43
C LEU A 111 6.62 -0.77 -1.08
N SER A 112 7.38 -0.85 0.00
CA SER A 112 6.92 -0.56 1.37
C SER A 112 8.00 0.11 2.21
N LEU A 113 7.58 1.00 3.12
CA LEU A 113 8.41 1.54 4.21
C LEU A 113 8.10 0.85 5.55
N ASP A 114 7.05 0.04 5.64
CA ASP A 114 6.59 -0.56 6.90
C ASP A 114 7.28 -1.89 7.20
N ARG A 115 8.35 -1.82 8.00
CA ARG A 115 9.07 -3.02 8.44
C ARG A 115 8.22 -3.98 9.28
N ARG A 116 7.12 -3.52 9.88
CA ARG A 116 6.24 -4.39 10.68
C ARG A 116 5.42 -5.32 9.79
N ALA A 117 5.09 -4.89 8.57
CA ALA A 117 4.34 -5.66 7.60
C ALA A 117 5.24 -6.60 6.75
N GLU A 118 6.56 -6.46 6.82
CA GLU A 118 7.51 -7.22 6.01
C GLU A 118 7.32 -8.73 6.14
N SER A 119 7.14 -9.25 7.36
CA SER A 119 6.93 -10.68 7.60
C SER A 119 5.65 -11.19 6.92
N ILE A 120 4.59 -10.39 6.91
CA ILE A 120 3.32 -10.69 6.25
C ILE A 120 3.50 -10.75 4.73
N TYR A 121 4.16 -9.75 4.15
CA TYR A 121 4.42 -9.71 2.72
C TYR A 121 5.31 -10.88 2.26
N ARG A 122 6.31 -11.24 3.05
CA ARG A 122 7.18 -12.41 2.77
C ARG A 122 6.41 -13.72 2.87
N ALA A 123 5.56 -13.90 3.90
CA ALA A 123 4.72 -15.08 4.06
C ALA A 123 3.75 -15.26 2.86
N LEU A 124 3.32 -14.17 2.25
CA LEU A 124 2.46 -14.17 1.06
C LEU A 124 3.23 -14.36 -0.26
N GLY A 125 4.56 -14.47 -0.22
CA GLY A 125 5.38 -14.63 -1.44
C GLY A 125 5.39 -13.38 -2.32
N VAL A 126 5.19 -12.20 -1.74
CA VAL A 126 5.19 -10.93 -2.49
C VAL A 126 6.59 -10.65 -3.02
N ARG A 127 6.67 -10.15 -4.26
CA ARG A 127 7.89 -9.53 -4.79
C ARG A 127 8.10 -8.19 -4.10
N LEU A 128 8.78 -8.20 -2.96
CA LEU A 128 8.88 -7.06 -2.05
C LEU A 128 10.18 -6.27 -2.25
N GLU A 129 10.07 -4.95 -2.32
CA GLU A 129 11.17 -3.98 -2.26
C GLU A 129 10.98 -3.11 -1.01
N MET A 130 11.75 -3.41 0.06
CA MET A 130 11.72 -2.61 1.28
C MET A 130 12.57 -1.35 1.13
N LEU A 131 11.96 -0.21 1.47
CA LEU A 131 12.56 1.11 1.39
C LEU A 131 12.84 1.70 2.77
#